data_AF-A0A969AH65-F1
#
_entry.id   AF-A0A969AH65-F1
#
_cell.length_a   1.000
_cell.length_b   1.000
_cell.length_c   1.000
_cell.angle_alpha   90.00
_cell.angle_beta   90.00
_cell.angle_gamma   90.00
#
_symmetry.space_group_name_H-M   'P 1'
#
loop_
_entity.id
_entity.type
_entity.pdbx_description
1 polymer ?
#
loop_
_entity_poly.entity_id
_entity_poly.type
_entity_poly.pdbx_seq_one_letter_code
_entity_poly.pdbx_strand_id
1 'polypeptide(L)'
;MKIKVNSSEQVAFKIQKACIDSGQGIHPRIFCRRWFDLEALNEYGRPRFTEEQIVAIELEHGYREKCVNLLARILKIKPNTIHRWGKGVNFDKIPTDKRRRYEIYLSYVDAIRVLTASLKQLDNESLLRLLRRLEMSKLGSNQN
;
A
#
# COMPACT_ATOMS: atom_id res chain seq x y z
N MET A 1 -22.70 3.32 -11.24
CA MET A 1 -21.30 3.13 -10.83
C MET A 1 -20.66 2.17 -11.83
N LYS A 2 -19.78 2.64 -12.74
CA LYS A 2 -19.14 1.77 -13.75
C LYS A 2 -17.83 1.23 -13.18
N ILE A 3 -17.69 -0.08 -13.05
CA ILE A 3 -16.44 -0.73 -12.63
C ILE A 3 -15.50 -0.71 -13.84
N LYS A 4 -14.38 0.01 -13.74
CA LYS A 4 -13.34 0.05 -14.78
C LYS A 4 -12.57 -1.27 -14.72
N VAL A 5 -12.80 -2.15 -15.70
CA VAL A 5 -12.07 -3.42 -15.85
C VAL A 5 -10.67 -3.11 -16.35
N ASN A 6 -9.65 -3.47 -15.57
CA ASN A 6 -8.25 -3.30 -15.95
C ASN A 6 -7.75 -4.54 -16.70
N SER A 7 -6.82 -4.36 -17.64
CA SER A 7 -6.20 -5.51 -18.32
C SER A 7 -5.38 -6.35 -17.33
N SER A 8 -5.32 -7.66 -17.60
CA SER A 8 -4.55 -8.60 -16.78
C SER A 8 -3.06 -8.21 -16.64
N GLU A 9 -2.48 -7.53 -17.64
CA GLU A 9 -1.10 -7.04 -17.61
C GLU A 9 -0.90 -5.89 -16.63
N GLN A 10 -1.81 -4.92 -16.61
CA GLN A 10 -1.73 -3.79 -15.67
C GLN A 10 -1.89 -4.26 -14.22
N VAL A 11 -2.76 -5.25 -13.99
CA VAL A 11 -2.92 -5.88 -12.68
C VAL A 11 -1.67 -6.68 -12.29
N ALA A 12 -1.13 -7.49 -13.20
CA ALA A 12 0.09 -8.26 -12.95
C ALA A 12 1.28 -7.35 -12.58
N PHE A 13 1.46 -6.22 -13.27
CA PHE A 13 2.52 -5.25 -12.96
C PHE A 13 2.35 -4.63 -11.57
N LYS A 14 1.14 -4.21 -11.19
CA LYS A 14 0.86 -3.66 -9.84
C LYS A 14 1.15 -4.69 -8.75
N ILE A 15 0.72 -5.93 -8.97
CA ILE A 15 0.97 -7.04 -8.05
C ILE A 15 2.47 -7.31 -7.93
N GLN A 16 3.17 -7.44 -9.06
CA GLN A 16 4.60 -7.72 -9.09
C GLN A 16 5.40 -6.63 -8.39
N LYS A 17 5.10 -5.34 -8.66
CA LYS A 17 5.73 -4.22 -7.98
C LYS A 17 5.50 -4.26 -6.47
N ALA A 18 4.26 -4.46 -6.04
CA ALA A 18 3.92 -4.55 -4.62
C ALA A 18 4.62 -5.72 -3.91
N CYS A 19 4.77 -6.86 -4.60
CA CYS A 19 5.49 -8.03 -4.08
C CYS A 19 7.01 -7.82 -4.02
N ILE A 20 7.62 -7.16 -5.02
CA ILE A 20 9.06 -6.83 -5.01
C ILE A 20 9.40 -5.89 -3.86
N ASP A 21 8.53 -4.91 -3.60
CA ASP A 21 8.72 -3.95 -2.52
C ASP A 21 8.46 -4.56 -1.12
N SER A 22 7.80 -5.73 -1.06
CA SER A 22 7.47 -6.45 0.18
C SER A 22 8.72 -7.08 0.81
N GLY A 23 9.48 -6.27 1.53
CA GLY A 23 10.74 -6.66 2.18
C GLY A 23 11.67 -5.47 2.42
N GLN A 24 11.51 -4.40 1.64
CA GLN A 24 12.24 -3.14 1.83
C GLN A 24 11.65 -2.27 2.94
N GLY A 25 10.43 -2.58 3.38
CA GLY A 25 9.69 -1.80 4.37
C GLY A 25 9.11 -0.51 3.79
N ILE A 26 7.99 -0.07 4.34
CA ILE A 26 7.33 1.18 3.96
C ILE A 26 7.24 2.11 5.16
N HIS A 27 7.67 3.36 4.96
CA HIS A 27 7.57 4.38 5.99
C HIS A 27 6.09 4.66 6.35
N PRO A 28 5.72 4.86 7.63
CA PRO A 28 4.32 5.02 8.02
C PRO A 28 3.60 6.19 7.36
N ARG A 29 4.31 7.29 7.08
CA ARG A 29 3.76 8.43 6.31
C ARG A 29 3.29 7.99 4.92
N ILE A 30 4.16 7.30 4.19
CA ILE A 30 3.89 6.82 2.83
C ILE A 30 2.77 5.78 2.86
N PHE A 31 2.80 4.86 3.83
CA PHE A 31 1.70 3.92 4.04
C PHE A 31 0.35 4.63 4.22
N CYS A 32 0.29 5.68 5.04
CA CYS A 32 -0.94 6.45 5.24
C CYS A 32 -1.38 7.19 3.96
N ARG A 33 -0.44 7.80 3.22
CA ARG A 33 -0.73 8.43 1.92
C ARG A 33 -1.39 7.46 0.96
N ARG A 34 -0.81 6.26 0.80
CA ARG A 34 -1.39 5.19 -0.03
C ARG A 34 -2.72 4.70 0.49
N TRP A 35 -2.85 4.52 1.81
CA TRP A 35 -4.07 4.00 2.41
C TRP A 35 -5.27 4.94 2.23
N PHE A 36 -5.04 6.25 2.25
CA PHE A 36 -6.03 7.28 2.04
C PHE A 36 -6.08 7.79 0.59
N ASP A 37 -5.49 7.03 -0.35
CA ASP A 37 -5.54 7.29 -1.79
C ASP A 37 -5.02 8.68 -2.22
N LEU A 38 -4.07 9.25 -1.44
CA LEU A 38 -3.41 10.51 -1.78
C LEU A 38 -2.41 10.36 -2.94
N GLU A 39 -1.87 9.16 -3.14
CA GLU A 39 -0.99 8.81 -4.27
C GLU A 39 -1.78 8.20 -5.45
N ALA A 40 -3.11 8.26 -5.44
CA ALA A 40 -3.93 7.67 -6.49
C ALA A 40 -3.77 8.42 -7.82
N LEU A 41 -3.87 7.67 -8.93
CA LEU A 41 -3.92 8.23 -10.27
C LEU A 41 -5.35 8.53 -10.69
N ASN A 42 -5.55 9.60 -11.46
CA ASN A 42 -6.82 9.93 -12.10
C ASN A 42 -7.07 9.06 -13.35
N GLU A 43 -8.18 9.30 -14.03
CA GLU A 43 -8.60 8.52 -15.21
C GLU A 43 -7.61 8.56 -16.39
N TYR A 44 -6.78 9.61 -16.44
CA TYR A 44 -5.73 9.85 -17.43
C TYR A 44 -4.36 9.31 -17.00
N GLY A 45 -4.27 8.58 -15.88
CA GLY A 45 -3.03 8.02 -15.37
C GLY A 45 -2.08 9.06 -14.74
N ARG A 46 -2.57 10.27 -14.43
CA ARG A 46 -1.78 11.32 -13.76
C ARG A 46 -2.06 11.32 -12.26
N PRO A 47 -1.11 11.73 -11.40
CA PRO A 47 -1.36 11.91 -9.98
C PRO A 47 -2.60 12.77 -9.73
N ARG A 48 -3.49 12.33 -8.84
CA ARG A 48 -4.70 13.06 -8.47
C ARG A 48 -4.38 14.32 -7.69
N PHE A 49 -3.32 14.28 -6.89
CA PHE A 49 -2.84 15.38 -6.08
C PHE A 49 -1.37 15.65 -6.42
N THR A 50 -0.97 16.92 -6.41
CA THR A 50 0.45 17.31 -6.42
C THR A 50 1.06 17.12 -5.03
N GLU A 51 2.39 17.12 -4.92
CA GLU A 51 3.04 16.98 -3.61
C GLU A 51 2.65 18.12 -2.66
N GLU A 52 2.50 19.35 -3.15
CA GLU A 52 2.07 20.50 -2.37
C GLU A 52 0.65 20.31 -1.82
N GLN A 53 -0.25 19.75 -2.63
CA GLN A 53 -1.62 19.41 -2.20
C GLN A 53 -1.62 18.29 -1.17
N ILE A 54 -0.79 17.26 -1.35
CA ILE A 54 -0.65 16.17 -0.37
C ILE A 54 -0.15 16.74 0.97
N VAL A 55 0.86 17.60 0.95
CA VAL A 55 1.38 18.24 2.15
C VAL A 55 0.31 19.11 2.83
N ALA A 56 -0.48 19.86 2.05
CA ALA A 56 -1.60 20.63 2.61
C ALA A 56 -2.63 19.73 3.31
N ILE A 57 -3.00 18.60 2.69
CA ILE A 57 -3.90 17.60 3.30
C ILE A 57 -3.29 16.99 4.56
N GLU A 58 -1.98 16.72 4.57
CA GLU A 58 -1.28 16.19 5.76
C GLU A 58 -1.27 17.17 6.94
N LEU A 59 -1.41 18.47 6.68
CA LEU A 59 -1.54 19.54 7.67
C LEU A 59 -2.98 19.77 8.13
N GLU A 60 -3.98 19.23 7.43
CA GLU A 60 -5.39 19.36 7.81
C GLU A 60 -5.66 18.74 9.19
N HIS A 61 -6.55 19.40 9.94
CA HIS A 61 -6.99 18.91 11.24
C HIS A 61 -7.58 17.51 11.11
N GLY A 62 -7.05 16.56 11.89
CA GLY A 62 -7.51 15.18 11.94
C GLY A 62 -6.86 14.21 10.96
N TYR A 63 -6.09 14.67 9.96
CA TYR A 63 -5.35 13.74 9.08
C TYR A 63 -4.38 12.87 9.89
N ARG A 64 -3.61 13.50 10.79
CA ARG A 64 -2.71 12.79 11.70
C ARG A 64 -3.46 11.77 12.58
N GLU A 65 -4.63 12.14 13.09
CA GLU A 65 -5.44 11.28 13.95
C GLU A 65 -5.94 10.04 13.19
N LYS A 66 -6.33 10.20 11.92
CA LYS A 66 -6.65 9.08 11.03
C LYS A 66 -5.44 8.15 10.85
N CYS A 67 -4.25 8.70 10.65
CA CYS A 67 -3.00 7.93 10.53
C CYS A 67 -2.70 7.15 11.82
N VAL A 68 -2.76 7.80 12.98
CA VAL A 68 -2.53 7.16 14.29
C VAL A 68 -3.46 5.97 14.48
N ASN A 69 -4.76 6.16 14.27
CA ASN A 69 -5.77 5.12 14.47
C ASN A 69 -5.61 3.96 13.50
N LEU A 70 -5.25 4.25 12.24
CA LEU A 70 -4.93 3.23 11.24
C LEU A 70 -3.71 2.39 11.68
N LEU A 71 -2.59 3.05 11.99
CA LEU A 71 -1.35 2.38 12.38
C LEU A 71 -1.54 1.56 13.66
N ALA A 72 -2.24 2.10 14.65
CA ALA A 72 -2.59 1.38 15.88
C ALA A 72 -3.35 0.08 15.60
N ARG A 73 -4.36 0.14 14.71
CA ARG A 73 -5.18 -1.02 14.34
C ARG A 73 -4.38 -2.08 13.58
N ILE A 74 -3.53 -1.67 12.65
CA ILE A 74 -2.73 -2.56 11.80
C ILE A 74 -1.61 -3.21 12.62
N LEU A 75 -0.84 -2.41 13.36
CA LEU A 75 0.30 -2.91 14.14
C LEU A 75 -0.09 -3.53 15.48
N LYS A 76 -1.38 -3.46 15.86
CA LYS A 76 -1.90 -3.89 17.17
C LYS A 76 -1.19 -3.21 18.34
N ILE A 77 -0.95 -1.91 18.19
CA ILE A 77 -0.29 -1.05 19.18
C ILE A 77 -1.31 -0.03 19.69
N LYS A 78 -1.22 0.36 20.97
CA LYS A 78 -2.10 1.39 21.55
C LYS A 78 -1.92 2.73 20.79
N PRO A 79 -3.01 3.45 20.44
CA PRO A 79 -2.92 4.77 19.78
C PRO A 79 -1.99 5.75 20.49
N ASN A 80 -2.03 5.79 21.84
CA ASN A 80 -1.14 6.63 22.65
C ASN A 80 0.35 6.37 22.41
N THR A 81 0.73 5.13 22.11
CA THR A 81 2.12 4.79 21.77
C THR A 81 2.49 5.36 20.40
N ILE A 82 1.61 5.23 19.40
CA ILE A 82 1.80 5.79 18.06
C ILE A 82 1.86 7.33 18.12
N HIS A 83 1.03 7.95 18.97
CA HIS A 83 1.07 9.40 19.20
C HIS A 83 2.44 9.89 19.63
N ARG A 84 3.20 9.08 20.38
CA ARG A 84 4.53 9.43 20.88
C ARG A 84 5.64 9.25 19.83
N TRP A 85 5.32 8.69 18.66
CA TRP A 85 6.28 8.49 17.57
C TRP A 85 6.68 9.77 16.84
N GLY A 86 6.30 10.94 17.31
CA GLY A 86 6.74 12.20 16.71
C GLY A 86 5.63 13.20 16.51
N LYS A 87 6.01 14.40 16.07
CA LYS A 87 5.08 15.46 15.70
C LYS A 87 4.67 15.32 14.23
N GLY A 88 3.43 15.70 13.92
CA GLY A 88 2.89 15.59 12.56
C GLY A 88 2.83 14.15 12.07
N VAL A 89 3.03 13.97 10.76
CA VAL A 89 2.95 12.68 10.04
C VAL A 89 4.32 12.05 9.76
N ASN A 90 5.39 12.59 10.34
CA ASN A 90 6.76 12.14 10.06
C ASN A 90 7.16 10.88 10.85
N PHE A 91 6.51 10.61 11.99
CA PHE A 91 6.77 9.42 12.82
C PHE A 91 8.28 9.17 13.09
N ASP A 92 9.04 10.24 13.32
CA ASP A 92 10.49 10.26 13.47
C ASP A 92 11.01 9.57 14.75
N LYS A 93 10.16 9.46 15.78
CA LYS A 93 10.49 8.88 17.09
C LYS A 93 10.04 7.43 17.26
N ILE A 94 9.94 6.67 16.17
CA ILE A 94 9.74 5.23 16.26
C ILE A 94 10.99 4.60 16.92
N PRO A 95 10.82 3.68 17.89
CA PRO A 95 11.96 2.96 18.48
C PRO A 95 12.82 2.27 17.42
N THR A 96 14.13 2.52 17.44
CA THR A 96 15.07 2.05 16.41
C THR A 96 15.11 0.53 16.31
N ASP A 97 14.97 -0.17 17.43
CA ASP A 97 14.90 -1.63 17.53
C ASP A 97 13.65 -2.22 16.85
N LYS A 98 12.58 -1.43 16.69
CA LYS A 98 11.29 -1.89 16.15
C LYS A 98 10.98 -1.32 14.77
N ARG A 99 11.62 -0.22 14.39
CA ARG A 99 11.32 0.54 13.17
C ARG A 99 11.26 -0.35 11.94
N ARG A 100 12.33 -1.10 11.68
CA ARG A 100 12.42 -1.99 10.51
C ARG A 100 11.28 -3.02 10.50
N ARG A 101 10.99 -3.62 11.65
CA ARG A 101 9.90 -4.60 11.77
C ARG A 101 8.54 -3.98 11.44
N TYR A 102 8.26 -2.78 11.93
CA TYR A 102 7.01 -2.09 11.64
C TYR A 102 6.91 -1.70 10.16
N GLU A 103 7.96 -1.13 9.58
CA GLU A 103 7.97 -0.74 8.17
C GLU A 103 7.79 -1.97 7.25
N ILE A 104 8.45 -3.10 7.56
CA ILE A 104 8.24 -4.37 6.84
C ILE A 104 6.80 -4.83 6.98
N TYR A 105 6.24 -4.83 8.19
CA TYR A 105 4.85 -5.26 8.40
C TYR A 105 3.85 -4.40 7.63
N LEU A 106 4.04 -3.08 7.64
CA LEU A 106 3.23 -2.15 6.84
C LEU A 106 3.35 -2.45 5.34
N SER A 107 4.53 -2.85 4.85
CA SER A 107 4.73 -3.17 3.44
C SER A 107 3.96 -4.42 3.02
N TYR A 108 3.90 -5.44 3.88
CA TYR A 108 3.08 -6.63 3.62
C TYR A 108 1.60 -6.28 3.58
N VAL A 109 1.13 -5.44 4.51
CA VAL A 109 -0.27 -5.00 4.53
C VAL A 109 -0.62 -4.17 3.29
N ASP A 110 0.28 -3.28 2.85
CA ASP A 110 0.12 -2.52 1.61
C ASP A 110 0.02 -3.46 0.40
N ALA A 111 0.93 -4.44 0.31
CA ALA A 111 0.93 -5.43 -0.77
C ALA A 111 -0.36 -6.25 -0.81
N ILE A 112 -0.82 -6.76 0.34
CA ILE A 112 -2.10 -7.51 0.44
C ILE A 112 -3.27 -6.64 0.00
N ARG A 113 -3.29 -5.36 0.39
CA ARG A 113 -4.34 -4.41 -0.03
C ARG A 113 -4.31 -4.22 -1.55
N VAL A 114 -3.14 -3.98 -2.14
CA VAL A 114 -2.97 -3.81 -3.60
C VAL A 114 -3.40 -5.08 -4.35
N LEU A 115 -2.98 -6.25 -3.89
CA LEU A 115 -3.40 -7.56 -4.40
C LEU A 115 -4.92 -7.68 -4.38
N THR A 116 -5.55 -7.48 -3.22
CA THR A 116 -7.00 -7.62 -3.04
C THR A 116 -7.77 -6.64 -3.92
N ALA A 117 -7.34 -5.38 -3.98
CA ALA A 117 -7.99 -4.37 -4.81
C ALA A 117 -7.85 -4.68 -6.31
N SER A 118 -6.69 -5.19 -6.73
CA SER A 118 -6.45 -5.54 -8.12
C SER A 118 -7.23 -6.78 -8.56
N LEU A 119 -7.31 -7.81 -7.70
CA LEU A 119 -8.09 -9.01 -7.97
C LEU A 119 -9.59 -8.72 -8.10
N LYS A 120 -10.13 -7.78 -7.30
CA LYS A 120 -11.54 -7.34 -7.42
C LYS A 120 -11.88 -6.67 -8.75
N GLN A 121 -10.89 -6.21 -9.50
CA GLN A 121 -11.09 -5.52 -10.78
C GLN A 121 -11.04 -6.46 -11.99
N LEU A 122 -10.73 -7.74 -11.77
CA LEU A 122 -10.68 -8.75 -12.82
C LEU A 122 -12.04 -9.45 -12.95
N ASP A 123 -12.47 -9.65 -14.19
CA ASP A 123 -13.52 -10.64 -14.50
C ASP A 123 -12.97 -12.07 -14.36
N ASN A 124 -13.85 -13.07 -14.40
CA ASN A 124 -13.49 -14.48 -14.22
C ASN A 124 -12.49 -14.97 -15.27
N GLU A 125 -12.60 -14.56 -16.52
CA GLU A 125 -11.69 -14.98 -17.60
C GLU A 125 -10.30 -14.37 -17.42
N SER A 126 -10.25 -13.08 -17.08
CA SER A 126 -9.02 -12.36 -16.77
C SER A 126 -8.31 -12.93 -15.54
N LEU A 127 -9.07 -13.33 -14.52
CA LEU A 127 -8.54 -14.00 -13.31
C LEU A 127 -7.97 -15.38 -13.65
N LEU A 128 -8.69 -16.21 -14.40
CA LEU A 128 -8.21 -17.53 -14.84
C LEU A 128 -6.93 -17.41 -15.68
N ARG A 129 -6.85 -16.41 -16.56
CA ARG A 129 -5.63 -16.12 -17.34
C ARG A 129 -4.46 -15.74 -16.44
N LEU A 130 -4.70 -14.92 -15.41
CA LEU A 130 -3.67 -14.56 -14.43
C LEU A 130 -3.18 -15.78 -13.64
N LEU A 131 -4.10 -16.62 -13.15
CA LEU A 131 -3.77 -17.82 -12.38
C LEU A 131 -2.94 -18.81 -13.20
N ARG A 132 -3.33 -19.08 -14.45
CA ARG A 132 -2.54 -19.94 -15.35
C ARG A 132 -1.11 -19.42 -15.56
N ARG A 133 -0.95 -18.09 -15.70
CA ARG A 133 0.40 -17.48 -15.83
C ARG A 133 1.25 -17.68 -14.57
N LEU A 134 0.66 -17.57 -13.39
CA LEU A 134 1.35 -17.77 -12.11
C LEU A 134 1.72 -19.24 -11.87
N GLU A 135 0.89 -20.19 -12.31
CA GLU A 135 1.21 -21.62 -12.27
C GLU A 135 2.36 -21.97 -13.22
N MET A 136 2.32 -21.43 -14.45
CA MET A 136 3.38 -21.63 -15.43
C MET A 136 4.72 -21.02 -15.00
N SER A 137 4.72 -19.90 -14.27
CA SER A 137 5.95 -19.31 -13.74
C SER A 137 6.59 -20.14 -12.62
N LYS A 138 5.81 -20.93 -11.86
CA LYS A 138 6.36 -21.86 -10.87
C LYS A 138 7.04 -23.07 -11.50
N LEU A 139 6.53 -23.57 -12.63
CA LEU A 139 7.08 -24.74 -13.32
C LEU A 139 8.44 -24.43 -14.00
N GLY A 140 8.68 -23.19 -14.41
CA GLY A 140 9.96 -22.75 -15.00
C GLY A 140 11.08 -22.44 -13.99
N SER A 141 10.80 -22.37 -12.68
CA SER A 141 11.80 -22.07 -11.64
C SER A 141 12.35 -23.31 -10.92
N ASN A 142 11.87 -24.52 -11.25
CA ASN A 142 12.37 -25.79 -10.70
C ASN A 142 13.38 -26.49 -11.64
N GLN A 143 13.93 -25.78 -12.62
CA GLN A 143 15.06 -26.24 -13.42
C GLN A 143 16.22 -25.25 -13.26
N ASN A 144 16.92 -25.34 -12.13
CA ASN A 144 18.31 -24.91 -11.92
C ASN A 144 18.82 -25.46 -10.59
#